data_AF-A0A7W2KXD7-F1
#
_entry.id   AF-A0A7W2KXD7-F1
#
_cell.length_a   1.000
_cell.length_b   1.000
_cell.length_c   1.000
_cell.angle_alpha   90.00
_cell.angle_beta   90.00
_cell.angle_gamma   90.00
#
_symmetry.space_group_name_H-M   'P 1'
#
loop_
_entity.id
_entity.type
_entity.pdbx_description
1 polymer ?
#
loop_
_entity_poly.entity_id
_entity_poly.type
_entity_poly.pdbx_seq_one_letter_code
_entity_poly.pdbx_strand_id
1 'polypeptide(L)'
;MRPIPYHSLALVRRALKYFPRPDLLAQQTLSDWLTAQGAAYSPLLIDVTTFHYRSEPAGEGRGQTHTKAVITQKMNLVEALLTNWQGEPAAGYGGFHYGDWAGSPPQAPLTIVERLEPLDPLSNASPYQVFNGLYTRSEPPRYAPDTRLPIRAEDFQATLWKLNFHTLFKQQLDRYWAHHQDDYQRAIHIAFIAACNRQVLQGSLSEAQRRLIWRAAGLLPYGDLSVSMLNIYGYTSTDILYIRQGNGSEVVLYIPGNASPFHAFADAQAMKHWLAQQCQAAEKRSALLAHFARADWPDGLEYSGLITALLGLSLYPKAHRFSPQHPGFATSGLWEPQQIIDYRPGTYSPPDHQRSVRIPDLAAQAT
;
A
#
# COMPACT_ATOMS: atom_id res chain seq x y z
N MET A 1 23.64 21.89 7.99
CA MET A 1 22.18 21.81 7.78
C MET A 1 21.56 23.11 8.27
N ARG A 2 21.01 23.97 7.40
CA ARG A 2 20.09 25.01 7.88
C ARG A 2 18.70 24.39 8.00
N PRO A 3 18.03 24.47 9.15
CA PRO A 3 16.71 23.88 9.32
C PRO A 3 15.71 24.54 8.37
N ILE A 4 14.72 23.77 7.93
CA ILE A 4 13.54 24.32 7.24
C ILE A 4 12.95 25.40 8.16
N PRO A 5 12.61 26.59 7.66
CA PRO A 5 12.02 27.65 8.49
C PRO A 5 10.83 27.12 9.30
N TYR A 6 10.77 27.44 10.59
CA TYR A 6 9.75 26.92 11.52
C TYR A 6 8.31 27.08 11.01
N HIS A 7 8.03 28.20 10.33
CA HIS A 7 6.73 28.47 9.71
C HIS A 7 6.36 27.47 8.61
N SER A 8 7.33 27.01 7.81
CA SER A 8 7.10 26.00 6.77
C SER A 8 6.77 24.62 7.37
N LEU A 9 7.41 24.25 8.47
CA LEU A 9 7.11 23.01 9.20
C LEU A 9 5.70 23.02 9.81
N ALA A 10 5.27 24.16 10.36
CA ALA A 10 3.93 24.31 10.89
C ALA A 10 2.85 24.12 9.80
N LEU A 11 3.10 24.61 8.59
CA LEU A 11 2.18 24.46 7.45
C LEU A 11 2.09 23.01 6.96
N VAL A 12 3.22 22.30 6.84
CA VAL A 12 3.23 20.87 6.49
C VAL A 12 2.50 20.05 7.57
N ARG A 13 2.75 20.35 8.86
CA ARG A 13 2.03 19.68 9.96
C ARG A 13 0.53 19.92 9.88
N ARG A 14 0.08 21.13 9.54
CA ARG A 14 -1.34 21.45 9.38
C ARG A 14 -2.00 20.61 8.28
N ALA A 15 -1.33 20.45 7.13
CA ALA A 15 -1.83 19.62 6.04
C ALA A 15 -1.99 18.15 6.47
N LEU A 16 -1.03 17.61 7.24
CA LEU A 16 -1.02 16.18 7.61
C LEU A 16 -1.82 15.85 8.87
N LYS A 17 -2.08 16.83 9.75
CA LYS A 17 -2.73 16.61 11.06
C LYS A 17 -4.08 15.90 10.95
N TYR A 18 -4.87 16.25 9.92
CA TYR A 18 -6.22 15.72 9.71
C TYR A 18 -6.29 14.71 8.57
N PHE A 19 -5.13 14.28 8.03
CA PHE A 19 -5.11 13.31 6.95
C PHE A 19 -5.72 11.98 7.44
N PRO A 20 -6.76 11.44 6.77
CA PRO A 20 -7.45 10.25 7.23
C PRO A 20 -6.53 9.04 7.35
N ARG A 21 -6.70 8.30 8.44
CA ARG A 21 -5.93 7.11 8.76
C ARG A 21 -6.86 5.90 8.86
N PRO A 22 -6.71 4.88 7.99
CA PRO A 22 -7.62 3.74 7.99
C PRO A 22 -7.51 2.96 9.30
N ASP A 23 -6.33 2.88 9.90
CA ASP A 23 -6.13 2.21 11.18
C ASP A 23 -6.84 2.89 12.35
N LEU A 24 -6.90 4.23 12.37
CA LEU A 24 -7.66 4.96 13.40
C LEU A 24 -9.17 4.80 13.21
N LEU A 25 -9.66 4.83 11.97
CA LEU A 25 -11.08 4.57 11.67
C LEU A 25 -11.46 3.14 12.08
N ALA A 26 -10.63 2.16 11.74
CA ALA A 26 -10.81 0.77 12.13
C ALA A 26 -10.82 0.61 13.65
N GLN A 27 -9.85 1.21 14.35
CA GLN A 27 -9.77 1.19 15.81
C GLN A 27 -11.03 1.79 16.45
N GLN A 28 -11.49 2.96 15.99
CA GLN A 28 -12.70 3.58 16.52
C GLN A 28 -13.92 2.70 16.31
N THR A 29 -14.15 2.25 15.07
CA THR A 29 -15.28 1.41 14.71
C THR A 29 -15.33 0.12 15.50
N LEU A 30 -14.19 -0.55 15.68
CA LEU A 30 -14.10 -1.79 16.44
C LEU A 30 -14.22 -1.57 17.94
N SER A 31 -13.81 -0.41 18.46
CA SER A 31 -14.03 -0.05 19.87
C SER A 31 -15.53 0.11 20.16
N ASP A 32 -16.26 0.77 19.26
CA ASP A 32 -17.72 0.91 19.37
C ASP A 32 -18.42 -0.46 19.28
N TRP A 33 -18.00 -1.31 18.34
CA TRP A 33 -18.51 -2.67 18.22
C TRP A 33 -18.24 -3.52 19.46
N LEU A 34 -17.00 -3.56 19.94
CA LEU A 34 -16.61 -4.30 21.15
C LEU A 34 -17.41 -3.85 22.38
N THR A 35 -17.61 -2.54 22.53
CA THR A 35 -18.43 -1.97 23.61
C THR A 35 -19.88 -2.46 23.51
N ALA A 36 -20.46 -2.51 22.30
CA ALA A 36 -21.80 -3.05 22.08
C ALA A 36 -21.91 -4.56 22.38
N GLN A 37 -20.80 -5.31 22.28
CA GLN A 37 -20.71 -6.71 22.69
C GLN A 37 -20.45 -6.90 24.20
N GLY A 38 -20.43 -5.83 24.99
CA GLY A 38 -20.14 -5.88 26.43
C GLY A 38 -18.65 -6.03 26.78
N ALA A 39 -17.75 -5.81 25.81
CA ALA A 39 -16.31 -5.95 25.96
C ALA A 39 -15.61 -4.59 25.80
N ALA A 40 -15.45 -3.81 26.87
CA ALA A 40 -14.83 -2.47 26.81
C ALA A 40 -13.28 -2.51 26.73
N TYR A 41 -12.73 -3.35 25.84
CA TYR A 41 -11.28 -3.47 25.62
C TYR A 41 -10.84 -2.70 24.37
N SER A 42 -9.57 -2.29 24.34
CA SER A 42 -8.97 -1.78 23.10
C SER A 42 -8.89 -2.89 22.05
N PRO A 43 -9.33 -2.67 20.80
CA PRO A 43 -9.25 -3.68 19.74
C PRO A 43 -7.80 -4.03 19.36
N LEU A 44 -6.82 -3.20 19.74
CA LEU A 44 -5.39 -3.50 19.60
C LEU A 44 -4.88 -4.54 20.62
N LEU A 45 -5.64 -4.79 21.68
CA LEU A 45 -5.32 -5.75 22.74
C LEU A 45 -6.16 -7.03 22.66
N ILE A 46 -7.01 -7.15 21.65
CA ILE A 46 -7.76 -8.37 21.35
C ILE A 46 -7.19 -8.97 20.07
N ASP A 47 -6.74 -10.22 20.18
CA ASP A 47 -6.27 -10.98 19.03
C ASP A 47 -7.38 -11.89 18.52
N VAL A 48 -7.61 -11.87 17.21
CA VAL A 48 -8.28 -13.00 16.54
C VAL A 48 -7.22 -14.05 16.26
N THR A 49 -7.48 -15.28 16.69
CA THR A 49 -6.53 -16.39 16.60
C THR A 49 -7.20 -17.61 15.98
N THR A 50 -6.50 -18.25 15.05
CA THR A 50 -6.87 -19.54 14.47
C THR A 50 -5.91 -20.60 15.00
N PHE A 51 -6.47 -21.68 15.53
CA PHE A 51 -5.72 -22.80 16.09
C PHE A 51 -5.98 -24.07 15.31
N HIS A 52 -4.92 -24.84 15.08
CA HIS A 52 -5.02 -26.29 14.91
C HIS A 52 -4.73 -26.93 16.27
N TYR A 53 -5.72 -27.59 16.87
CA TYR A 53 -5.58 -28.13 18.23
C TYR A 53 -5.98 -29.59 18.33
N ARG A 54 -5.41 -30.28 19.33
CA ARG A 54 -5.74 -31.67 19.64
C ARG A 54 -5.60 -31.91 21.15
N SER A 55 -6.59 -32.60 21.72
CA SER A 55 -6.53 -33.08 23.09
C SER A 55 -5.85 -34.44 23.14
N GLU A 56 -4.83 -34.57 23.97
CA GLU A 56 -4.02 -35.78 24.17
C GLU A 56 -4.07 -36.19 25.64
N PRO A 57 -3.95 -37.50 25.96
CA PRO A 57 -3.80 -37.95 27.34
C PRO A 57 -2.52 -37.38 27.98
N ALA A 58 -2.61 -36.97 29.24
CA ALA A 58 -1.51 -36.38 30.00
C ALA A 58 -0.47 -37.39 30.53
N GLY A 59 -0.54 -38.67 30.15
CA GLY A 59 0.36 -39.73 30.59
C GLY A 59 -0.30 -41.12 30.60
N GLU A 60 0.45 -42.14 31.04
CA GLU A 60 -0.04 -43.51 31.23
C GLU A 60 -0.95 -43.60 32.47
N GLY A 61 -2.19 -43.13 32.31
CA GLY A 61 -3.19 -43.06 33.39
C GLY A 61 -4.33 -42.13 32.96
N ARG A 62 -5.37 -42.71 32.36
CA ARG A 62 -6.41 -42.06 31.55
C ARG A 62 -7.41 -41.19 32.34
N GLY A 63 -6.93 -40.17 33.05
CA GLY A 63 -7.77 -39.22 33.80
C GLY A 63 -7.63 -37.76 33.37
N GLN A 64 -6.44 -37.34 32.95
CA GLN A 64 -6.15 -35.95 32.58
C GLN A 64 -5.80 -35.86 31.09
N THR A 65 -6.27 -34.80 30.43
CA THR A 65 -5.98 -34.50 29.03
C THR A 65 -5.32 -33.13 28.91
N HIS A 66 -4.27 -33.03 28.11
CA HIS A 66 -3.67 -31.77 27.71
C HIS A 66 -4.09 -31.42 26.29
N THR A 67 -4.48 -30.17 26.05
CA THR A 67 -4.81 -29.71 24.71
C THR A 67 -3.64 -28.95 24.13
N LYS A 68 -2.97 -29.53 23.14
CA LYS A 68 -1.88 -28.88 22.41
C LYS A 68 -2.47 -28.13 21.22
N ALA A 69 -1.88 -26.99 20.87
CA ALA A 69 -2.32 -26.21 19.72
C ALA A 69 -1.16 -25.56 18.98
N VAL A 70 -1.30 -25.44 17.67
CA VAL A 70 -0.46 -24.62 16.79
C VAL A 70 -1.29 -23.41 16.38
N ILE A 71 -0.69 -22.22 16.49
CA ILE A 71 -1.31 -20.98 16.01
C ILE A 71 -1.03 -20.87 14.50
N THR A 72 -2.07 -20.89 13.67
CA THR A 72 -1.93 -20.75 12.21
C THR A 72 -2.13 -19.31 11.76
N GLN A 73 -2.96 -18.55 12.49
CA GLN A 73 -3.17 -17.11 12.27
C GLN A 73 -3.28 -16.41 13.62
N LYS A 74 -2.67 -15.22 13.72
CA LYS A 74 -2.80 -14.33 14.87
C LYS A 74 -2.60 -12.89 14.43
N MET A 75 -3.57 -12.04 14.75
CA MET A 75 -3.50 -10.60 14.51
C MET A 75 -4.48 -9.88 15.42
N ASN A 76 -4.25 -8.59 15.69
CA ASN A 76 -5.24 -7.82 16.45
C ASN A 76 -6.49 -7.51 15.60
N LEU A 77 -7.58 -7.07 16.22
CA LEU A 77 -8.83 -6.84 15.48
C LEU A 77 -8.73 -5.75 14.41
N VAL A 78 -7.87 -4.73 14.60
CA VAL A 78 -7.64 -3.68 13.60
C VAL A 78 -6.96 -4.27 12.36
N GLU A 79 -5.91 -5.07 12.56
CA GLU A 79 -5.25 -5.81 11.48
C GLU A 79 -6.22 -6.76 10.78
N ALA A 80 -7.05 -7.48 11.56
CA ALA A 80 -8.05 -8.40 11.01
C ALA A 80 -9.06 -7.71 10.10
N LEU A 81 -9.56 -6.54 10.49
CA LEU A 81 -10.46 -5.75 9.65
C LEU A 81 -9.75 -5.25 8.38
N LEU A 82 -8.56 -4.66 8.50
CA LEU A 82 -7.85 -4.06 7.37
C LEU A 82 -7.33 -5.10 6.36
N THR A 83 -7.12 -6.34 6.79
CA THR A 83 -6.67 -7.45 5.94
C THR A 83 -7.82 -8.37 5.49
N ASN A 84 -9.06 -8.03 5.84
CA ASN A 84 -10.25 -8.82 5.54
C ASN A 84 -10.15 -10.28 6.02
N TRP A 85 -9.84 -10.47 7.31
CA TRP A 85 -9.71 -11.79 7.93
C TRP A 85 -10.97 -12.66 7.72
N GLN A 86 -10.77 -13.90 7.27
CA GLN A 86 -11.83 -14.89 7.02
C GLN A 86 -11.73 -16.15 7.88
N GLY A 87 -10.64 -16.29 8.66
CA GLY A 87 -10.32 -17.49 9.41
C GLY A 87 -10.14 -18.74 8.55
N GLU A 88 -10.16 -19.89 9.21
CA GLU A 88 -10.11 -21.21 8.59
C GLU A 88 -11.35 -22.02 8.99
N PRO A 89 -12.10 -22.61 8.04
CA PRO A 89 -13.27 -23.40 8.37
C PRO A 89 -12.90 -24.72 9.06
N ALA A 90 -13.67 -25.09 10.09
CA ALA A 90 -13.54 -26.41 10.70
C ALA A 90 -13.91 -27.55 9.73
N ALA A 91 -13.39 -28.76 10.00
CA ALA A 91 -13.65 -29.93 9.17
C ALA A 91 -15.16 -30.23 9.07
N GLY A 92 -15.62 -30.58 7.86
CA GLY A 92 -17.04 -30.82 7.56
C GLY A 92 -17.84 -29.60 7.11
N TYR A 93 -17.25 -28.38 7.13
CA TYR A 93 -17.92 -27.14 6.72
C TYR A 93 -17.73 -26.78 5.23
N GLY A 94 -17.55 -27.80 4.38
CA GLY A 94 -17.40 -27.65 2.93
C GLY A 94 -18.73 -27.49 2.22
N GLY A 95 -19.26 -26.26 2.19
CA GLY A 95 -20.42 -25.87 1.39
C GLY A 95 -21.75 -25.91 2.16
N PHE A 96 -22.38 -24.75 2.31
CA PHE A 96 -23.75 -24.51 2.80
C PHE A 96 -24.02 -24.39 4.32
N HIS A 97 -23.04 -24.55 5.21
CA HIS A 97 -23.25 -24.33 6.65
C HIS A 97 -23.03 -22.85 7.04
N TYR A 98 -24.12 -22.09 7.12
CA TYR A 98 -24.12 -20.76 7.75
C TYR A 98 -24.13 -20.91 9.28
N GLY A 99 -23.10 -20.40 9.96
CA GLY A 99 -23.18 -20.09 11.39
C GLY A 99 -22.05 -20.63 12.25
N ASP A 100 -21.57 -21.86 12.06
CA ASP A 100 -20.69 -22.54 13.05
C ASP A 100 -19.31 -22.93 12.49
N TRP A 101 -18.84 -22.23 11.44
CA TRP A 101 -17.59 -22.57 10.76
C TRP A 101 -16.35 -22.39 11.63
N ALA A 102 -16.43 -21.59 12.70
CA ALA A 102 -15.28 -21.31 13.56
C ALA A 102 -14.84 -22.53 14.36
N GLY A 103 -15.63 -23.61 14.41
CA GLY A 103 -15.32 -24.84 15.11
C GLY A 103 -15.63 -24.77 16.61
N SER A 104 -15.48 -25.92 17.28
CA SER A 104 -15.81 -26.03 18.69
C SER A 104 -14.74 -25.37 19.57
N PRO A 105 -15.14 -24.53 20.54
CA PRO A 105 -14.21 -23.91 21.47
C PRO A 105 -13.48 -24.94 22.35
N PRO A 106 -12.14 -24.87 22.48
CA PRO A 106 -11.42 -25.63 23.50
C PRO A 106 -11.95 -25.30 24.91
N GLN A 107 -12.14 -26.33 25.72
CA GLN A 107 -12.67 -26.24 27.08
C GLN A 107 -11.58 -26.14 28.15
N ALA A 108 -10.35 -26.52 27.81
CA ALA A 108 -9.17 -26.44 28.68
C ALA A 108 -8.16 -25.42 28.12
N PRO A 109 -7.26 -24.89 28.96
CA PRO A 109 -6.12 -24.10 28.50
C PRO A 109 -5.31 -24.82 27.42
N LEU A 110 -4.89 -24.07 26.40
CA LEU A 110 -4.06 -24.57 25.30
C LEU A 110 -2.57 -24.48 25.66
N THR A 111 -1.85 -25.56 25.41
CA THR A 111 -0.38 -25.56 25.37
C THR A 111 0.06 -25.31 23.95
N ILE A 112 0.65 -24.14 23.69
CA ILE A 112 1.12 -23.79 22.36
C ILE A 112 2.40 -24.56 22.03
N VAL A 113 2.42 -25.21 20.88
CA VAL A 113 3.54 -25.99 20.36
C VAL A 113 3.87 -25.55 18.94
N GLU A 114 5.10 -25.78 18.50
CA GLU A 114 5.52 -25.46 17.12
C GLU A 114 4.85 -26.39 16.10
N ARG A 115 4.62 -27.65 16.47
CA ARG A 115 3.93 -28.64 15.65
C ARG A 115 3.14 -29.62 16.51
N LEU A 116 2.05 -30.14 15.96
CA LEU A 116 1.36 -31.30 16.52
C LEU A 116 2.08 -32.58 16.08
N GLU A 117 2.14 -33.57 16.95
CA GLU A 117 2.72 -34.87 16.61
C GLU A 117 1.87 -35.55 15.52
N PRO A 118 2.49 -36.17 14.52
CA PRO A 118 1.75 -36.92 13.52
C PRO A 118 1.02 -38.09 14.20
N LEU A 119 -0.18 -38.40 13.68
CA LEU A 119 -0.87 -39.62 14.10
C LEU A 119 -0.19 -40.85 13.49
N ASP A 120 -0.41 -42.00 14.11
CA ASP A 120 -0.09 -43.30 13.50
C ASP A 120 -0.77 -43.38 12.12
N PRO A 121 -0.07 -43.81 11.05
CA PRO A 121 -0.66 -44.01 9.72
C PRO A 121 -1.92 -44.88 9.69
N LEU A 122 -2.12 -45.74 10.70
CA LEU A 122 -3.30 -46.60 10.84
C LEU A 122 -4.44 -45.95 11.64
N SER A 123 -4.24 -44.72 12.15
CA SER A 123 -5.25 -43.99 12.93
C SER A 123 -6.30 -43.34 12.03
N ASN A 124 -7.58 -43.55 12.37
CA ASN A 124 -8.71 -42.85 11.75
C ASN A 124 -9.09 -41.55 12.48
N ALA A 125 -8.32 -41.14 13.49
CA ALA A 125 -8.57 -39.88 14.19
C ALA A 125 -8.22 -38.68 13.31
N SER A 126 -8.94 -37.56 13.50
CA SER A 126 -8.56 -36.32 12.83
C SER A 126 -7.20 -35.82 13.38
N PRO A 127 -6.26 -35.41 12.50
CA PRO A 127 -4.94 -34.96 12.94
C PRO A 127 -5.00 -33.75 13.87
N TYR A 128 -6.01 -32.89 13.69
CA TYR A 128 -6.34 -31.74 14.52
C TYR A 128 -7.81 -31.33 14.31
N GLN A 129 -8.30 -30.48 15.20
CA GLN A 129 -9.50 -29.67 15.03
C GLN A 129 -9.09 -28.22 14.77
N VAL A 130 -9.92 -27.49 14.04
CA VAL A 130 -9.73 -26.04 13.81
C VAL A 130 -10.62 -25.28 14.77
N PHE A 131 -10.08 -24.25 15.42
CA PHE A 131 -10.88 -23.27 16.18
C PHE A 131 -10.45 -21.84 15.86
N ASN A 132 -11.41 -20.96 15.64
CA ASN A 132 -11.21 -19.53 15.45
C ASN A 132 -11.86 -18.79 16.63
N GLY A 133 -11.11 -17.92 17.31
CA GLY A 133 -11.64 -17.22 18.47
C GLY A 133 -10.92 -15.91 18.77
N LEU A 134 -11.59 -15.07 19.57
CA LEU A 134 -11.07 -13.79 20.03
C LEU A 134 -10.53 -13.93 21.44
N TYR A 135 -9.30 -13.48 21.67
CA TYR A 135 -8.60 -13.60 22.96
C TYR A 135 -8.03 -12.25 23.40
N THR A 136 -8.15 -11.94 24.70
CA THR A 136 -7.41 -10.83 25.31
C THR A 136 -5.92 -11.15 25.34
N ARG A 137 -5.06 -10.19 24.97
CA ARG A 137 -3.61 -10.32 25.14
C ARG A 137 -3.23 -10.42 26.62
N SER A 138 -2.28 -11.29 26.91
CA SER A 138 -1.67 -11.46 28.23
C SER A 138 -0.16 -11.65 28.12
N GLU A 139 0.57 -11.33 29.17
CA GLU A 139 2.00 -11.60 29.32
C GLU A 139 2.24 -12.42 30.59
N PRO A 140 2.70 -13.70 30.49
CA PRO A 140 2.95 -14.45 29.25
C PRO A 140 1.65 -14.76 28.46
N PRO A 141 1.74 -15.04 27.14
CA PRO A 141 0.58 -15.40 26.33
C PRO A 141 -0.14 -16.62 26.89
N ARG A 142 -1.46 -16.49 27.12
CA ARG A 142 -2.30 -17.56 27.66
C ARG A 142 -3.60 -17.65 26.86
N TYR A 143 -3.86 -18.82 26.30
CA TYR A 143 -5.07 -19.11 25.52
C TYR A 143 -5.91 -20.13 26.28
N ALA A 144 -6.92 -19.64 26.98
CA ALA A 144 -7.76 -20.43 27.86
C ALA A 144 -9.20 -19.87 27.86
N PRO A 145 -10.19 -20.60 28.40
CA PRO A 145 -11.58 -20.12 28.42
C PRO A 145 -11.76 -18.76 29.10
N ASP A 146 -10.91 -18.41 30.07
CA ASP A 146 -10.95 -17.14 30.82
C ASP A 146 -10.26 -15.97 30.10
N THR A 147 -9.39 -16.24 29.11
CA THR A 147 -8.81 -15.20 28.23
C THR A 147 -9.53 -15.10 26.89
N ARG A 148 -10.49 -16.00 26.62
CA ARG A 148 -11.34 -15.97 25.42
C ARG A 148 -12.52 -15.04 25.64
N LEU A 149 -12.77 -14.14 24.69
CA LEU A 149 -13.98 -13.33 24.71
C LEU A 149 -15.20 -14.21 24.41
N PRO A 150 -16.35 -14.01 25.09
CA PRO A 150 -17.60 -14.69 24.79
C PRO A 150 -18.25 -14.13 23.51
N ILE A 151 -17.45 -13.86 22.48
CA ILE A 151 -17.86 -13.36 21.18
C ILE A 151 -17.44 -14.39 20.14
N ARG A 152 -18.37 -14.77 19.29
CA ARG A 152 -18.12 -15.75 18.24
C ARG A 152 -17.27 -15.14 17.14
N ALA A 153 -16.36 -15.93 16.58
CA ALA A 153 -15.58 -15.52 15.42
C ALA A 153 -16.48 -15.23 14.20
N GLU A 154 -17.61 -15.93 14.09
CA GLU A 154 -18.59 -15.73 13.03
C GLU A 154 -19.32 -14.38 13.18
N ASP A 155 -19.64 -13.96 14.41
CA ASP A 155 -20.25 -12.65 14.67
C ASP A 155 -19.29 -11.51 14.30
N PHE A 156 -17.99 -11.70 14.61
CA PHE A 156 -16.95 -10.77 14.19
C PHE A 156 -16.85 -10.70 12.65
N GLN A 157 -16.72 -11.83 11.97
CA GLN A 157 -16.66 -11.88 10.49
C GLN A 157 -17.91 -11.26 9.84
N ALA A 158 -19.10 -11.60 10.32
CA ALA A 158 -20.36 -11.04 9.82
C ALA A 158 -20.41 -9.52 10.01
N THR A 159 -19.81 -9.00 11.08
CA THR A 159 -19.66 -7.55 11.29
C THR A 159 -18.71 -6.95 10.25
N LEU A 160 -17.55 -7.57 9.99
CA LEU A 160 -16.60 -7.09 8.97
C LEU A 160 -17.27 -6.97 7.60
N TRP A 161 -18.07 -7.97 7.21
CA TRP A 161 -18.82 -7.96 5.93
C TRP A 161 -19.87 -6.85 5.86
N LYS A 162 -20.54 -6.53 6.98
CA LYS A 162 -21.57 -5.46 7.02
C LYS A 162 -20.99 -4.05 7.07
N LEU A 163 -19.76 -3.90 7.57
CA LEU A 163 -19.19 -2.60 7.93
C LEU A 163 -18.96 -1.66 6.74
N ASN A 164 -18.92 -2.16 5.49
CA ASN A 164 -18.67 -1.35 4.29
C ASN A 164 -17.49 -0.38 4.47
N PHE A 165 -16.40 -0.87 5.07
CA PHE A 165 -15.28 -0.06 5.55
C PHE A 165 -14.69 0.86 4.47
N HIS A 166 -14.59 0.37 3.24
CA HIS A 166 -14.14 1.14 2.08
C HIS A 166 -14.95 2.44 1.91
N THR A 167 -16.28 2.35 1.96
CA THR A 167 -17.18 3.51 1.81
C THR A 167 -16.98 4.51 2.95
N LEU A 168 -16.88 4.04 4.19
CA LEU A 168 -16.64 4.91 5.36
C LEU A 168 -15.31 5.65 5.24
N PHE A 169 -14.25 4.95 4.85
CA PHE A 169 -12.93 5.54 4.69
C PHE A 169 -12.89 6.52 3.51
N LYS A 170 -13.51 6.18 2.38
CA LYS A 170 -13.63 7.08 1.23
C LYS A 170 -14.34 8.38 1.62
N GLN A 171 -15.44 8.31 2.38
CA GLN A 171 -16.11 9.51 2.87
C GLN A 171 -15.22 10.38 3.76
N GLN A 172 -14.32 9.80 4.56
CA GLN A 172 -13.34 10.59 5.32
C GLN A 172 -12.32 11.27 4.41
N LEU A 173 -11.84 10.58 3.36
CA LEU A 173 -10.97 11.17 2.34
C LEU A 173 -11.67 12.31 1.61
N ASP A 174 -12.90 12.11 1.14
CA ASP A 174 -13.68 13.13 0.44
C ASP A 174 -13.88 14.38 1.32
N ARG A 175 -14.21 14.20 2.61
CA ARG A 175 -14.32 15.31 3.58
C ARG A 175 -12.97 16.00 3.80
N TYR A 176 -11.87 15.24 3.92
CA TYR A 176 -10.55 15.81 4.09
C TYR A 176 -10.19 16.72 2.90
N TRP A 177 -10.35 16.23 1.68
CA TRP A 177 -10.04 17.02 0.48
C TRP A 177 -10.90 18.27 0.41
N ALA A 178 -12.21 18.18 0.68
CA ALA A 178 -13.10 19.33 0.70
C ALA A 178 -12.67 20.46 1.66
N HIS A 179 -12.00 20.13 2.78
CA HIS A 179 -11.63 21.12 3.81
C HIS A 179 -10.15 21.48 3.85
N HIS A 180 -9.26 20.59 3.38
CA HIS A 180 -7.81 20.68 3.56
C HIS A 180 -7.02 20.62 2.26
N GLN A 181 -7.68 20.56 1.10
CA GLN A 181 -7.00 20.57 -0.19
C GLN A 181 -6.03 21.75 -0.29
N ASP A 182 -6.46 22.99 -0.04
CA ASP A 182 -5.59 24.18 -0.13
C ASP A 182 -4.37 24.13 0.79
N ASP A 183 -4.54 23.62 2.02
CA ASP A 183 -3.45 23.44 2.98
C ASP A 183 -2.43 22.42 2.43
N TYR A 184 -2.92 21.32 1.84
CA TYR A 184 -2.09 20.30 1.20
C TYR A 184 -1.38 20.82 -0.04
N GLN A 185 -2.08 21.55 -0.94
CA GLN A 185 -1.49 22.17 -2.13
C GLN A 185 -0.34 23.11 -1.73
N ARG A 186 -0.57 23.94 -0.71
CA ARG A 186 0.44 24.87 -0.20
C ARG A 186 1.64 24.15 0.38
N ALA A 187 1.44 23.06 1.12
CA ALA A 187 2.52 22.26 1.68
C ALA A 187 3.41 21.64 0.59
N ILE A 188 2.81 21.05 -0.45
CA ILE A 188 3.55 20.52 -1.61
C ILE A 188 4.31 21.63 -2.33
N HIS A 189 3.67 22.77 -2.57
CA HIS A 189 4.32 23.89 -3.25
C HIS A 189 5.55 24.41 -2.48
N ILE A 190 5.44 24.54 -1.15
CA ILE A 190 6.56 24.90 -0.29
C ILE A 190 7.66 23.84 -0.37
N ALA A 191 7.31 22.54 -0.32
CA ALA A 191 8.28 21.45 -0.41
C ALA A 191 9.02 21.45 -1.76
N PHE A 192 8.30 21.69 -2.86
CA PHE A 192 8.85 21.80 -4.22
C PHE A 192 9.89 22.93 -4.32
N ILE A 193 9.53 24.14 -3.88
CA ILE A 193 10.44 25.30 -3.88
C ILE A 193 11.64 25.07 -2.95
N ALA A 194 11.39 24.55 -1.74
CA ALA A 194 12.44 24.29 -0.77
C ALA A 194 13.46 23.25 -1.27
N ALA A 195 12.98 22.20 -1.95
CA ALA A 195 13.83 21.20 -2.57
C ALA A 195 14.70 21.79 -3.68
N CYS A 196 14.13 22.66 -4.54
CA CYS A 196 14.87 23.34 -5.60
C CYS A 196 16.00 24.19 -5.01
N ASN A 197 15.66 25.04 -4.04
CA ASN A 197 16.63 25.91 -3.38
C ASN A 197 17.74 25.10 -2.68
N ARG A 198 17.38 23.96 -2.06
CA ARG A 198 18.35 23.07 -1.42
C ARG A 198 19.32 22.46 -2.43
N GLN A 199 18.82 21.97 -3.56
CA GLN A 199 19.68 21.36 -4.59
C GLN A 199 20.59 22.38 -5.29
N VAL A 200 20.12 23.62 -5.47
CA VAL A 200 20.96 24.73 -5.95
C VAL A 200 22.10 25.02 -4.97
N LEU A 201 21.81 25.10 -3.66
CA LEU A 201 22.84 25.28 -2.63
C LEU A 201 23.83 24.13 -2.56
N GLN A 202 23.42 22.92 -2.96
CA GLN A 202 24.27 21.73 -3.03
C GLN A 202 25.05 21.62 -4.35
N GLY A 203 24.81 22.53 -5.31
CA GLY A 203 25.44 22.51 -6.63
C GLY A 203 24.92 21.42 -7.57
N SER A 204 23.83 20.73 -7.24
CA SER A 204 23.23 19.70 -8.09
C SER A 204 22.22 20.24 -9.09
N LEU A 205 21.90 21.53 -9.01
CA LEU A 205 21.11 22.27 -10.00
C LEU A 205 21.82 23.56 -10.41
N SER A 206 21.78 23.86 -11.71
CA SER A 206 22.27 25.11 -12.27
C SER A 206 21.28 26.27 -12.07
N GLU A 207 21.75 27.49 -12.28
CA GLU A 207 20.89 28.68 -12.25
C GLU A 207 19.82 28.67 -13.34
N ALA A 208 20.12 28.11 -14.52
CA ALA A 208 19.15 27.95 -15.59
C ALA A 208 18.03 26.98 -15.18
N GLN A 209 18.39 25.85 -14.56
CA GLN A 209 17.44 24.85 -14.05
C GLN A 209 16.58 25.42 -12.91
N ARG A 210 17.17 26.20 -12.00
CA ARG A 210 16.42 26.92 -10.97
C ARG A 210 15.34 27.81 -11.58
N ARG A 211 15.68 28.60 -12.60
CA ARG A 211 14.70 29.46 -13.29
C ARG A 211 13.58 28.66 -13.93
N LEU A 212 13.89 27.53 -14.58
CA LEU A 212 12.88 26.64 -15.17
C LEU A 212 11.91 26.11 -14.10
N ILE A 213 12.44 25.63 -12.98
CA ILE A 213 11.66 25.10 -11.85
C ILE A 213 10.83 26.22 -11.19
N TRP A 214 11.37 27.42 -11.04
CA TRP A 214 10.64 28.58 -10.50
C TRP A 214 9.52 29.07 -11.43
N ARG A 215 9.68 28.94 -12.75
CA ARG A 215 8.59 29.16 -13.72
C ARG A 215 7.48 28.11 -13.54
N ALA A 216 7.84 26.82 -13.40
CA ALA A 216 6.89 25.76 -13.10
C ALA A 216 6.14 25.98 -11.77
N ALA A 217 6.81 26.56 -10.78
CA ALA A 217 6.23 26.93 -9.49
C ALA A 217 5.41 28.24 -9.52
N GLY A 218 5.33 28.95 -10.65
CA GLY A 218 4.64 30.23 -10.75
C GLY A 218 5.31 31.38 -9.99
N LEU A 219 6.59 31.24 -9.61
CA LEU A 219 7.39 32.32 -9.01
C LEU A 219 7.97 33.27 -10.08
N LEU A 220 8.04 32.80 -11.33
CA LEU A 220 8.46 33.55 -12.51
C LEU A 220 7.42 33.38 -13.63
N PRO A 221 7.39 34.27 -14.64
CA PRO A 221 6.47 34.14 -15.77
C PRO A 221 6.55 32.77 -16.47
N TYR A 222 5.39 32.13 -16.68
CA TYR A 222 5.31 30.77 -17.19
C TYR A 222 5.95 30.62 -18.59
N GLY A 223 5.71 31.57 -19.50
CA GLY A 223 6.35 31.62 -20.83
C GLY A 223 6.09 30.37 -21.70
N ASP A 224 7.11 29.93 -22.43
CA ASP A 224 7.10 28.74 -23.30
C ASP A 224 7.23 27.40 -22.56
N LEU A 225 6.83 27.30 -21.29
CA LEU A 225 7.03 26.10 -20.48
C LEU A 225 5.96 25.04 -20.78
N SER A 226 6.37 23.76 -20.80
CA SER A 226 5.50 22.59 -20.87
C SER A 226 5.69 21.78 -19.60
N VAL A 227 4.63 21.64 -18.79
CA VAL A 227 4.61 20.77 -17.61
C VAL A 227 3.56 19.69 -17.82
N SER A 228 3.94 18.44 -17.62
CA SER A 228 3.05 17.28 -17.66
C SER A 228 3.44 16.27 -16.58
N MET A 229 2.63 15.22 -16.38
CA MET A 229 3.01 14.08 -15.55
C MET A 229 3.91 13.15 -16.37
N LEU A 230 4.88 12.50 -15.74
CA LEU A 230 5.61 11.42 -16.40
C LEU A 230 4.64 10.30 -16.75
N ASN A 231 4.72 9.78 -17.98
CA ASN A 231 3.99 8.59 -18.37
C ASN A 231 4.96 7.52 -18.89
N ILE A 232 4.63 6.26 -18.63
CA ILE A 232 5.40 5.09 -19.06
C ILE A 232 4.41 4.08 -19.62
N TYR A 233 4.57 3.75 -20.91
CA TYR A 233 3.70 2.81 -21.63
C TYR A 233 2.21 3.20 -21.58
N GLY A 234 1.93 4.51 -21.54
CA GLY A 234 0.57 5.05 -21.45
C GLY A 234 -0.01 5.14 -20.03
N TYR A 235 0.67 4.59 -19.02
CA TYR A 235 0.31 4.79 -17.62
C TYR A 235 0.92 6.08 -17.10
N THR A 236 0.10 6.92 -16.48
CA THR A 236 0.49 8.25 -16.02
C THR A 236 0.79 8.24 -14.53
N SER A 237 1.92 8.85 -14.15
CA SER A 237 2.31 8.98 -12.76
C SER A 237 1.33 9.85 -11.99
N THR A 238 1.18 9.56 -10.70
CA THR A 238 0.34 10.33 -9.78
C THR A 238 1.02 11.59 -9.24
N ASP A 239 2.35 11.69 -9.33
CA ASP A 239 3.11 12.77 -8.68
C ASP A 239 4.47 13.14 -9.32
N ILE A 240 4.99 12.38 -10.29
CA ILE A 240 6.24 12.72 -10.99
C ILE A 240 5.95 13.76 -12.07
N LEU A 241 6.56 14.94 -11.95
CA LEU A 241 6.43 16.00 -12.96
C LEU A 241 7.54 15.90 -14.01
N TYR A 242 7.15 16.10 -15.26
CA TYR A 242 8.02 16.25 -16.40
C TYR A 242 7.93 17.69 -16.93
N ILE A 243 9.02 18.43 -16.77
CA ILE A 243 9.11 19.86 -17.07
C ILE A 243 10.04 20.05 -18.25
N ARG A 244 9.56 20.71 -19.31
CA ARG A 244 10.30 21.00 -20.53
C ARG A 244 10.20 22.47 -20.90
N GLN A 245 11.27 23.03 -21.43
CA GLN A 245 11.19 24.30 -22.13
C GLN A 245 10.73 24.06 -23.57
N GLY A 246 9.76 24.82 -24.07
CA GLY A 246 9.13 24.61 -25.38
C GLY A 246 10.12 24.67 -26.54
N ASN A 247 11.04 25.64 -26.52
CA ASN A 247 12.08 25.80 -27.54
C ASN A 247 13.45 25.26 -27.11
N GLY A 248 13.56 24.69 -25.91
CA GLY A 248 14.81 24.19 -25.35
C GLY A 248 14.89 22.67 -25.41
N SER A 249 16.11 22.12 -25.45
CA SER A 249 16.30 20.69 -25.28
C SER A 249 16.20 20.27 -23.82
N GLU A 250 16.60 21.14 -22.89
CA GLU A 250 16.72 20.82 -21.46
C GLU A 250 15.38 20.37 -20.84
N VAL A 251 15.45 19.28 -20.09
CA VAL A 251 14.29 18.72 -19.38
C VAL A 251 14.61 18.48 -17.92
N VAL A 252 13.61 18.64 -17.06
CA VAL A 252 13.69 18.39 -15.63
C VAL A 252 12.60 17.42 -15.21
N LEU A 253 12.99 16.37 -14.49
CA LEU A 253 12.09 15.43 -13.85
C LEU A 253 12.05 15.75 -12.35
N TYR A 254 10.86 15.92 -11.78
CA TYR A 254 10.66 16.04 -10.33
C TYR A 254 10.08 14.74 -9.79
N ILE A 255 10.87 13.99 -9.01
CA ILE A 255 10.46 12.77 -8.33
C ILE A 255 10.36 13.09 -6.82
N PRO A 256 9.15 13.27 -6.27
CA PRO A 256 8.98 13.59 -4.84
C PRO A 256 9.47 12.44 -3.94
N GLY A 257 9.80 12.76 -2.68
CA GLY A 257 10.28 11.77 -1.70
C GLY A 257 11.77 11.40 -1.78
N ASN A 258 12.46 11.75 -2.87
CA ASN A 258 13.90 11.53 -2.98
C ASN A 258 14.72 12.60 -2.22
N ALA A 259 15.95 12.26 -1.80
CA ALA A 259 16.87 13.20 -1.16
C ALA A 259 17.32 14.35 -2.09
N SER A 260 17.25 14.11 -3.40
CA SER A 260 17.45 15.11 -4.46
C SER A 260 16.37 14.89 -5.53
N PRO A 261 15.18 15.50 -5.36
CA PRO A 261 14.01 15.17 -6.16
C PRO A 261 14.05 15.72 -7.59
N PHE A 262 14.83 16.77 -7.87
CA PHE A 262 15.00 17.30 -9.22
C PHE A 262 16.17 16.63 -9.94
N HIS A 263 15.89 16.10 -11.12
CA HIS A 263 16.86 15.52 -12.03
C HIS A 263 16.80 16.28 -13.36
N ALA A 264 17.87 16.97 -13.71
CA ALA A 264 17.95 17.73 -14.95
C ALA A 264 18.78 16.99 -16.01
N PHE A 265 18.37 17.10 -17.26
CA PHE A 265 18.98 16.40 -18.39
C PHE A 265 19.13 17.36 -19.57
N ALA A 266 20.17 17.13 -20.38
CA ALA A 266 20.42 17.91 -21.58
C ALA A 266 19.27 17.83 -22.59
N ASP A 267 18.62 16.67 -22.69
CA ASP A 267 17.47 16.42 -23.54
C ASP A 267 16.57 15.28 -23.04
N ALA A 268 15.42 15.13 -23.70
CA ALA A 268 14.48 14.04 -23.43
C ALA A 268 15.09 12.65 -23.66
N GLN A 269 15.98 12.51 -24.63
CA GLN A 269 16.62 11.23 -24.93
C GLN A 269 17.50 10.77 -23.77
N ALA A 270 18.31 11.66 -23.20
CA ALA A 270 19.15 11.43 -22.03
C ALA A 270 18.31 11.06 -20.80
N MET A 271 17.19 11.78 -20.57
CA MET A 271 16.25 11.47 -19.49
C MET A 271 15.69 10.04 -19.61
N LYS A 272 15.19 9.67 -20.79
CA LYS A 272 14.57 8.35 -21.01
C LYS A 272 15.60 7.22 -20.83
N HIS A 273 16.81 7.38 -21.34
CA HIS A 273 17.89 6.40 -21.12
C HIS A 273 18.28 6.28 -19.65
N TRP A 274 18.41 7.41 -18.95
CA TRP A 274 18.71 7.42 -17.52
C TRP A 274 17.64 6.70 -16.70
N LEU A 275 16.35 6.94 -17.01
CA LEU A 275 15.24 6.32 -16.30
C LEU A 275 15.20 4.79 -16.54
N ALA A 276 15.44 4.34 -17.76
CA ALA A 276 15.58 2.91 -18.07
C ALA A 276 16.75 2.28 -17.30
N GLN A 277 17.88 2.98 -17.18
CA GLN A 277 19.00 2.54 -16.36
C GLN A 277 18.62 2.44 -14.87
N GLN A 278 17.79 3.35 -14.34
CA GLN A 278 17.32 3.25 -12.95
C GLN A 278 16.47 1.98 -12.73
N CYS A 279 15.71 1.53 -13.74
CA CYS A 279 14.86 0.34 -13.64
C CYS A 279 15.65 -0.97 -13.49
N GLN A 280 16.96 -0.98 -13.80
CA GLN A 280 17.83 -2.16 -13.67
C GLN A 280 17.95 -2.63 -12.22
N ALA A 281 17.92 -1.71 -11.25
CA ALA A 281 17.92 -2.06 -9.84
C ALA A 281 16.49 -2.33 -9.35
N ALA A 282 16.24 -3.52 -8.79
CA ALA A 282 14.92 -3.94 -8.36
C ALA A 282 14.28 -2.98 -7.33
N GLU A 283 15.08 -2.46 -6.39
CA GLU A 283 14.63 -1.50 -5.38
C GLU A 283 14.19 -0.17 -6.01
N LYS A 284 14.99 0.36 -6.95
CA LYS A 284 14.64 1.60 -7.66
C LYS A 284 13.41 1.42 -8.53
N ARG A 285 13.24 0.24 -9.12
CA ARG A 285 12.04 -0.10 -9.91
C ARG A 285 10.80 -0.17 -9.02
N SER A 286 10.91 -0.76 -7.83
CA SER A 286 9.82 -0.77 -6.83
C SER A 286 9.47 0.65 -6.35
N ALA A 287 10.49 1.48 -6.08
CA ALA A 287 10.29 2.88 -5.73
C ALA A 287 9.61 3.68 -6.86
N LEU A 288 10.03 3.49 -8.12
CA LEU A 288 9.39 4.11 -9.28
C LEU A 288 7.94 3.66 -9.45
N LEU A 289 7.66 2.37 -9.27
CA LEU A 289 6.32 1.80 -9.37
C LEU A 289 5.34 2.43 -8.35
N ALA A 290 5.83 2.82 -7.17
CA ALA A 290 5.02 3.47 -6.13
C ALA A 290 4.49 4.87 -6.51
N HIS A 291 5.03 5.48 -7.58
CA HIS A 291 4.58 6.77 -8.12
C HIS A 291 3.46 6.65 -9.17
N PHE A 292 2.85 5.47 -9.30
CA PHE A 292 1.77 5.18 -10.24
C PHE A 292 0.60 4.51 -9.51
N ALA A 293 -0.60 4.62 -10.09
CA ALA A 293 -1.78 4.00 -9.51
C ALA A 293 -1.61 2.48 -9.41
N ARG A 294 -1.98 1.90 -8.26
CA ARG A 294 -1.84 0.44 -8.02
C ARG A 294 -2.66 -0.41 -9.00
N ALA A 295 -3.71 0.17 -9.59
CA ALA A 295 -4.51 -0.48 -10.62
C ALA A 295 -3.73 -0.72 -11.93
N ASP A 296 -2.72 0.09 -12.21
CA ASP A 296 -1.90 0.01 -13.43
C ASP A 296 -0.75 -1.00 -13.30
N TRP A 297 -0.52 -1.53 -12.10
CA TRP A 297 0.61 -2.43 -11.82
C TRP A 297 0.50 -3.79 -12.53
N PRO A 298 -0.60 -4.56 -12.35
CA PRO A 298 -0.72 -5.88 -12.94
C PRO A 298 -0.96 -5.82 -14.45
N ASP A 299 -0.63 -6.89 -15.16
CA ASP A 299 -1.01 -7.05 -16.56
C ASP A 299 -2.54 -7.12 -16.70
N GLY A 300 -3.06 -6.38 -17.69
CA GLY A 300 -4.45 -6.45 -18.09
C GLY A 300 -4.71 -7.60 -19.07
N LEU A 301 -5.97 -7.72 -19.49
CA LEU A 301 -6.34 -8.70 -20.52
C LEU A 301 -5.76 -8.33 -21.89
N GLU A 302 -5.66 -7.04 -22.22
CA GLU A 302 -5.25 -6.61 -23.57
C GLU A 302 -3.82 -6.07 -23.63
N TYR A 303 -3.30 -5.55 -22.52
CA TYR A 303 -2.02 -4.86 -22.47
C TYR A 303 -1.19 -5.27 -21.26
N SER A 304 0.14 -5.22 -21.42
CA SER A 304 1.07 -5.31 -20.30
C SER A 304 0.82 -4.19 -19.28
N GLY A 305 0.87 -4.55 -18.01
CA GLY A 305 0.86 -3.64 -16.88
C GLY A 305 2.21 -2.95 -16.71
N LEU A 306 2.23 -1.99 -15.80
CA LEU A 306 3.42 -1.21 -15.53
C LEU A 306 4.56 -2.05 -14.96
N ILE A 307 4.28 -3.10 -14.17
CA ILE A 307 5.33 -4.02 -13.68
C ILE A 307 6.10 -4.63 -14.86
N THR A 308 5.38 -5.14 -15.85
CA THR A 308 5.98 -5.73 -17.05
C THR A 308 6.73 -4.68 -17.87
N ALA A 309 6.16 -3.48 -18.05
CA ALA A 309 6.83 -2.41 -18.78
C ALA A 309 8.16 -1.99 -18.13
N LEU A 310 8.18 -1.83 -16.80
CA LEU A 310 9.39 -1.49 -16.05
C LEU A 310 10.42 -2.63 -16.05
N LEU A 311 9.97 -3.89 -16.00
CA LEU A 311 10.85 -5.06 -16.18
C LEU A 311 11.45 -5.08 -17.59
N GLY A 312 10.65 -4.79 -18.61
CA GLY A 312 11.10 -4.60 -19.98
C GLY A 312 12.21 -3.56 -20.09
N LEU A 313 11.98 -2.36 -19.56
CA LEU A 313 12.96 -1.27 -19.52
C LEU A 313 14.24 -1.67 -18.77
N SER A 314 14.12 -2.46 -17.70
CA SER A 314 15.26 -2.94 -16.92
C SER A 314 16.18 -3.89 -17.69
N LEU A 315 15.67 -4.55 -18.74
CA LEU A 315 16.44 -5.49 -19.54
C LEU A 315 17.06 -4.84 -20.79
N TYR A 316 16.57 -3.67 -21.20
CA TYR A 316 17.08 -2.96 -22.38
C TYR A 316 18.61 -2.77 -22.32
N PRO A 317 19.36 -3.07 -23.41
CA PRO A 317 18.92 -3.37 -24.78
C PRO A 317 18.58 -4.84 -25.07
N LYS A 318 18.50 -5.71 -24.05
CA LYS A 318 18.03 -7.09 -24.22
C LYS A 318 16.51 -7.16 -24.20
N ALA A 319 15.98 -8.11 -24.95
CA ALA A 319 14.54 -8.36 -24.98
C ALA A 319 14.06 -9.03 -23.69
N HIS A 320 12.93 -8.56 -23.17
CA HIS A 320 12.13 -9.25 -22.17
C HIS A 320 11.44 -10.47 -22.80
N ARG A 321 11.39 -11.59 -22.08
CA ARG A 321 10.71 -12.81 -22.53
C ARG A 321 9.95 -13.46 -21.37
N PHE A 322 8.66 -13.63 -21.56
CA PHE A 322 7.83 -14.43 -20.66
C PHE A 322 8.12 -15.93 -20.80
N SER A 323 7.80 -16.69 -19.76
CA SER A 323 7.73 -18.14 -19.87
C SER A 323 6.55 -18.55 -20.78
N PRO A 324 6.60 -19.72 -21.43
CA PRO A 324 5.49 -20.19 -22.27
C PRO A 324 4.16 -20.35 -21.52
N GLN A 325 4.19 -20.44 -20.19
CA GLN A 325 3.01 -20.59 -19.33
C GLN A 325 2.47 -19.26 -18.79
N HIS A 326 3.03 -18.11 -19.20
CA HIS A 326 2.56 -16.83 -18.72
C HIS A 326 1.13 -16.56 -19.21
N PRO A 327 0.18 -16.25 -18.31
CA PRO A 327 -1.21 -15.98 -18.70
C PRO A 327 -1.35 -14.61 -19.40
N GLY A 328 -2.40 -14.46 -20.20
CA GLY A 328 -2.78 -13.17 -20.81
C GLY A 328 -2.00 -12.80 -22.09
N PHE A 329 -2.18 -11.56 -22.54
CA PHE A 329 -1.64 -11.05 -23.81
C PHE A 329 -0.49 -10.05 -23.61
N ALA A 330 0.22 -10.14 -22.48
CA ALA A 330 1.34 -9.27 -22.17
C ALA A 330 2.50 -9.45 -23.17
N THR A 331 3.11 -8.32 -23.58
CA THR A 331 4.10 -8.29 -24.67
C THR A 331 5.49 -8.67 -24.19
N SER A 332 6.08 -9.70 -24.79
CA SER A 332 7.54 -9.93 -24.77
C SER A 332 8.20 -9.13 -25.91
N GLY A 333 9.46 -8.74 -25.74
CA GLY A 333 10.18 -8.02 -26.79
C GLY A 333 11.18 -7.00 -26.25
N LEU A 334 11.64 -6.15 -27.17
CA LEU A 334 12.51 -5.03 -26.84
C LEU A 334 11.67 -3.86 -26.35
N TRP A 335 12.00 -3.35 -25.16
CA TRP A 335 11.33 -2.19 -24.57
C TRP A 335 12.23 -0.97 -24.70
N GLU A 336 12.19 -0.33 -25.87
CA GLU A 336 13.03 0.83 -26.18
C GLU A 336 12.63 2.05 -25.35
N PRO A 337 13.56 2.67 -24.58
CA PRO A 337 13.22 3.81 -23.72
C PRO A 337 12.54 4.96 -24.47
N GLN A 338 12.91 5.20 -25.72
CA GLN A 338 12.34 6.27 -26.56
C GLN A 338 10.87 6.05 -26.91
N GLN A 339 10.46 4.79 -27.01
CA GLN A 339 9.10 4.39 -27.39
C GLN A 339 8.21 4.17 -26.17
N ILE A 340 8.79 3.85 -25.02
CA ILE A 340 8.04 3.45 -23.83
C ILE A 340 7.88 4.59 -22.83
N ILE A 341 8.91 5.42 -22.64
CA ILE A 341 8.85 6.55 -21.71
C ILE A 341 8.36 7.78 -22.47
N ASP A 342 7.43 8.53 -21.86
CA ASP A 342 6.70 9.60 -22.53
C ASP A 342 6.01 9.10 -23.82
N TYR A 343 5.30 7.98 -23.70
CA TYR A 343 4.55 7.33 -24.78
C TYR A 343 3.32 8.15 -25.16
N ARG A 344 3.24 8.59 -26.42
CA ARG A 344 2.10 9.35 -26.98
C ARG A 344 1.60 10.44 -26.00
N PRO A 345 2.44 11.43 -25.65
CA PRO A 345 2.16 12.38 -24.58
C PRO A 345 0.86 13.16 -24.80
N GLY A 346 0.53 13.53 -26.04
CA GLY A 346 -0.73 14.23 -26.34
C GLY A 346 -1.99 13.44 -25.99
N THR A 347 -1.90 12.11 -25.83
CA THR A 347 -3.01 11.24 -25.46
C THR A 347 -2.99 10.90 -23.97
N TYR A 348 -1.84 10.48 -23.43
CA TYR A 348 -1.77 9.93 -22.07
C TYR A 348 -1.32 10.94 -21.00
N SER A 349 -0.58 11.98 -21.38
CA SER A 349 -0.14 13.02 -20.46
C SER A 349 0.00 14.37 -21.18
N PRO A 350 -1.14 14.96 -21.64
CA PRO A 350 -1.11 16.20 -22.36
C PRO A 350 -0.51 17.31 -21.48
N PRO A 351 0.31 18.22 -22.04
CA PRO A 351 0.89 19.29 -21.24
C PRO A 351 -0.19 20.29 -20.83
N ASP A 352 -0.08 20.81 -19.61
CA ASP A 352 -0.90 21.95 -19.20
C ASP A 352 -0.32 23.24 -19.82
N HIS A 353 -1.01 23.75 -20.83
CA HIS A 353 -0.58 24.93 -21.57
C HIS A 353 -1.23 26.23 -21.05
N GLN A 354 -2.16 26.22 -20.08
CA GLN A 354 -2.98 27.40 -19.79
C GLN A 354 -3.46 27.65 -18.35
N ARG A 355 -2.90 27.02 -17.31
CA ARG A 355 -3.15 27.48 -15.93
C ARG A 355 -1.85 27.71 -15.18
N SER A 356 -1.77 28.84 -14.49
CA SER A 356 -0.84 29.04 -13.38
C SER A 356 -0.92 27.78 -12.54
N VAL A 357 0.16 26.99 -12.53
CA VAL A 357 0.20 25.66 -11.95
C VAL A 357 -0.17 25.77 -10.47
N ARG A 358 -1.44 25.49 -10.14
CA ARG A 358 -1.75 24.95 -8.82
C ARG A 358 -1.23 23.51 -8.91
N ILE A 359 -0.06 23.29 -8.31
CA ILE A 359 0.74 22.06 -8.38
C ILE A 359 -0.04 20.74 -8.11
N PRO A 360 -1.32 20.70 -7.69
CA PRO A 360 -2.05 19.43 -7.63
C PRO A 360 -3.41 19.35 -8.32
N ASP A 361 -3.81 20.27 -9.23
CA ASP A 361 -5.07 20.08 -9.98
C ASP A 361 -5.08 18.79 -10.86
N LEU A 362 -3.89 18.20 -11.10
CA LEU A 362 -3.71 16.94 -11.84
C LEU A 362 -3.86 15.67 -10.97
N ALA A 363 -3.72 15.77 -9.64
CA ALA A 363 -3.86 14.60 -8.75
C ALA A 363 -5.31 14.31 -8.35
N ALA A 364 -6.21 15.29 -8.46
CA ALA A 364 -7.64 15.14 -8.17
C ALA A 364 -8.43 14.45 -9.30
N GLN A 365 -7.81 14.19 -10.45
CA GLN A 365 -8.46 13.52 -11.59
C GLN A 365 -8.19 12.00 -11.64
N ALA A 366 -7.47 11.46 -10.66
CA ALA A 366 -7.12 10.03 -10.58
C ALA A 366 -7.67 9.32 -9.32
N THR A 367 -8.64 9.92 -8.62
CA THR A 367 -9.37 9.29 -7.49
C THR A 367 -10.69 8.67 -7.88
#